data_AF-A0A699S305-F1
#
_entry.id   AF-A0A699S305-F1
#
_cell.length_a   1.000
_cell.length_b   1.000
_cell.length_c   1.000
_cell.angle_alpha   90.00
_cell.angle_beta   90.00
_cell.angle_gamma   90.00
#
_symmetry.space_group_name_H-M   'P 1'
#
loop_
_entity.id
_entity.type
_entity.pdbx_description
1 polymer ?
#
loop_
_entity_poly.entity_id
_entity_poly.type
_entity_poly.pdbx_seq_one_letter_code
_entity_poly.pdbx_strand_id
1 'polypeptide(L)'
;RSRMVDAKKLHADESKHLMDVMKQRGVVERQHDILSRHLDDLSAQIQKMEERAKILGQPVDALGPADELRRHADELKLQADALGQWRDALGQRANAFEWQTGVLNRRLNAYMASIDIFGPMFREYLAQLEVAILTQISKN
;
A
#
# COMPACT_ATOMS: atom_id res chain seq x y z
N ARG A 1 -26.20 30.47 12.59
CA ARG A 1 -25.75 29.05 12.45
C ARG A 1 -25.10 28.68 13.78
N SER A 2 -25.57 27.63 14.46
CA SER A 2 -25.03 27.27 15.79
C SER A 2 -23.75 26.46 15.65
N ARG A 3 -22.74 26.74 16.49
CA ARG A 3 -21.48 25.97 16.59
C ARG A 3 -21.71 24.45 16.68
N MET A 4 -22.87 24.04 17.19
CA MET A 4 -23.31 22.65 17.30
C MET A 4 -23.62 21.98 15.94
N VAL A 5 -24.29 22.70 15.04
CA VAL A 5 -24.58 22.16 13.68
C VAL A 5 -23.26 21.98 12.93
N ASP A 6 -22.32 22.88 13.16
CA ASP A 6 -20.99 22.84 12.57
C ASP A 6 -20.15 21.68 13.15
N ALA A 7 -20.20 21.43 14.47
CA ALA A 7 -19.50 20.31 15.11
C ALA A 7 -20.07 18.91 14.72
N LYS A 8 -21.40 18.76 14.66
CA LYS A 8 -22.04 17.51 14.18
C LYS A 8 -21.63 17.20 12.75
N LYS A 9 -21.66 18.23 11.90
CA LYS A 9 -21.26 18.11 10.51
C LYS A 9 -19.78 17.73 10.40
N LEU A 10 -18.91 18.38 11.18
CA LEU A 10 -17.48 18.09 11.20
C LEU A 10 -17.19 16.63 11.60
N HIS A 11 -17.79 16.11 12.69
CA HIS A 11 -17.58 14.73 13.11
C HIS A 11 -18.07 13.71 12.06
N ALA A 12 -19.21 13.98 11.42
CA ALA A 12 -19.72 13.12 10.34
C ALA A 12 -18.81 13.15 9.10
N ASP A 13 -18.32 14.34 8.73
CA ASP A 13 -17.40 14.53 7.62
C ASP A 13 -16.06 13.83 7.90
N GLU A 14 -15.51 13.95 9.11
CA GLU A 14 -14.28 13.27 9.54
C GLU A 14 -14.42 11.75 9.58
N SER A 15 -15.55 11.24 10.11
CA SER A 15 -15.83 9.80 10.11
C SER A 15 -15.90 9.25 8.68
N LYS A 16 -16.51 10.01 7.76
CA LYS A 16 -16.55 9.64 6.34
C LYS A 16 -15.15 9.64 5.73
N HIS A 17 -14.36 10.69 5.98
CA HIS A 17 -12.98 10.77 5.49
C HIS A 17 -12.10 9.65 6.03
N LEU A 18 -12.23 9.28 7.30
CA LEU A 18 -11.56 8.12 7.89
C LEU A 18 -11.86 6.85 7.10
N MET A 19 -13.15 6.56 6.86
CA MET A 19 -13.58 5.38 6.11
C MET A 19 -13.04 5.37 4.67
N ASP A 20 -13.01 6.52 4.01
CA ASP A 20 -12.47 6.64 2.65
C ASP A 20 -10.94 6.39 2.62
N VAL A 21 -10.19 6.94 3.57
CA VAL A 21 -8.75 6.70 3.69
C VAL A 21 -8.45 5.24 4.04
N MET A 22 -9.24 4.60 4.89
CA MET A 22 -9.08 3.17 5.19
C MET A 22 -9.29 2.30 3.95
N LYS A 23 -10.31 2.62 3.13
CA LYS A 23 -10.54 1.93 1.85
C LYS A 23 -9.36 2.12 0.89
N GLN A 24 -8.85 3.35 0.77
CA GLN A 24 -7.69 3.66 -0.06
C GLN A 24 -6.45 2.86 0.39
N ARG A 25 -6.18 2.81 1.71
CA ARG A 25 -5.07 2.04 2.27
C ARG A 25 -5.16 0.57 1.91
N GLY A 26 -6.33 -0.05 2.08
CA GLY A 26 -6.54 -1.45 1.72
C GLY A 26 -6.40 -1.73 0.21
N VAL A 27 -6.64 -0.75 -0.67
CA VAL A 27 -6.34 -0.89 -2.10
C VAL A 27 -4.82 -0.86 -2.34
N VAL A 28 -4.11 0.08 -1.73
CA VAL A 28 -2.65 0.21 -1.85
C VAL A 28 -1.93 -1.03 -1.29
N GLU A 29 -2.34 -1.54 -0.13
CA GLU A 29 -1.79 -2.77 0.47
C GLU A 29 -1.92 -3.96 -0.48
N ARG A 30 -3.09 -4.17 -1.07
CA ARG A 30 -3.29 -5.26 -2.05
C ARG A 30 -2.43 -5.09 -3.30
N GLN A 31 -2.26 -3.86 -3.79
CA GLN A 31 -1.41 -3.58 -4.94
C GLN A 31 0.07 -3.86 -4.61
N HIS A 32 0.51 -3.49 -3.40
CA HIS A 32 1.84 -3.80 -2.90
C HIS A 32 2.07 -5.31 -2.80
N ASP A 33 1.11 -6.08 -2.26
CA ASP A 33 1.23 -7.53 -2.16
C ASP A 33 1.35 -8.23 -3.52
N ILE A 34 0.54 -7.80 -4.50
CA ILE A 34 0.61 -8.32 -5.87
C ILE A 34 1.99 -8.03 -6.47
N LEU A 35 2.49 -6.81 -6.26
CA LEU A 35 3.79 -6.39 -6.78
C LEU A 35 4.94 -7.17 -6.14
N SER A 36 4.87 -7.39 -4.82
CA SER A 36 5.87 -8.19 -4.08
C SER A 36 5.97 -9.61 -4.64
N ARG A 37 4.83 -10.28 -4.85
CA ARG A 37 4.83 -11.63 -5.45
C ARG A 37 5.43 -11.64 -6.85
N HIS A 38 5.15 -10.61 -7.65
CA HIS A 38 5.72 -10.51 -8.99
C HIS A 38 7.24 -10.29 -8.97
N LEU A 39 7.76 -9.53 -8.00
CA LEU A 39 9.20 -9.38 -7.78
C LEU A 39 9.87 -10.70 -7.38
N ASP A 40 9.21 -11.50 -6.53
CA ASP A 40 9.70 -12.83 -6.14
C ASP A 40 9.76 -13.78 -7.34
N ASP A 41 8.68 -13.84 -8.13
CA ASP A 41 8.59 -14.67 -9.35
C ASP A 41 9.66 -14.27 -10.37
N LEU A 42 9.89 -12.97 -10.54
CA LEU A 42 10.89 -12.44 -11.46
C LEU A 42 12.31 -12.78 -11.00
N SER A 43 12.58 -12.66 -9.70
CA SER A 43 13.87 -13.03 -9.11
C SER A 43 14.17 -14.52 -9.30
N ALA A 44 13.17 -15.38 -9.11
CA ALA A 44 13.29 -16.81 -9.35
C ALA A 44 13.53 -17.14 -10.84
N GLN A 45 12.93 -16.40 -11.76
CA GLN A 45 13.17 -16.58 -13.20
C GLN A 45 14.59 -16.17 -13.61
N ILE A 46 15.06 -15.01 -13.13
CA ILE A 46 16.44 -14.54 -13.38
C ILE A 46 17.45 -15.59 -12.90
N GLN A 47 17.30 -16.10 -11.67
CA GLN A 47 18.20 -17.12 -11.13
C GLN A 47 18.24 -18.39 -12.00
N LYS A 48 17.08 -18.88 -12.46
CA LYS A 48 17.02 -20.05 -13.35
C LYS A 48 17.70 -19.79 -14.69
N MET A 49 17.58 -18.59 -15.24
CA MET A 49 18.22 -18.22 -16.51
C MET A 49 19.74 -18.10 -16.36
N GLU A 50 20.21 -17.48 -15.29
CA GLU A 50 21.64 -17.39 -14.96
C GLU A 50 22.26 -18.78 -14.78
N GLU A 51 21.57 -19.69 -14.10
CA GLU A 51 22.03 -21.07 -13.91
C GLU A 51 22.11 -21.83 -15.24
N ARG A 52 21.11 -21.68 -16.12
CA ARG A 52 21.14 -22.24 -17.48
C ARG A 52 22.29 -21.66 -18.31
N ALA A 53 22.48 -20.34 -18.26
CA ALA A 53 23.57 -19.68 -18.96
C ALA A 53 24.94 -20.18 -18.48
N LYS A 54 25.08 -20.43 -17.18
CA LYS A 54 26.30 -20.99 -16.59
C LYS A 54 26.57 -22.41 -17.09
N ILE A 55 25.56 -23.28 -17.15
CA ILE A 55 25.69 -24.65 -17.67
C ILE A 55 26.07 -24.64 -19.16
N LEU A 56 25.40 -23.81 -19.97
CA LEU A 56 25.67 -23.69 -21.40
C LEU A 56 27.03 -23.05 -21.70
N GLY A 57 27.50 -22.16 -20.82
CA GLY A 57 28.81 -21.50 -20.94
C GLY A 57 30.00 -22.35 -20.48
N GLN A 58 29.78 -23.52 -19.88
CA GLN A 58 30.86 -24.46 -19.58
C GLN A 58 31.23 -25.25 -20.84
N PRO A 59 32.49 -25.15 -21.33
CA PRO A 59 32.92 -25.93 -22.47
C PRO A 59 32.95 -27.42 -22.08
N VAL A 60 32.19 -28.24 -22.78
CA VAL A 60 32.39 -29.70 -22.81
C VAL A 60 33.49 -29.93 -23.85
N ASP A 61 34.54 -30.67 -23.50
CA ASP A 61 35.71 -30.98 -24.36
C ASP A 61 35.39 -31.84 -25.61
N ALA A 62 34.20 -31.69 -26.20
CA ALA A 62 33.77 -32.32 -27.44
C ALA A 62 33.43 -31.25 -28.49
N LEU A 63 34.46 -30.93 -29.28
CA LEU A 63 34.52 -30.16 -30.53
C LEU A 63 33.19 -29.91 -31.28
N GLY A 64 32.87 -28.64 -31.54
CA GLY A 64 31.92 -28.21 -32.58
C GLY A 64 30.80 -27.24 -32.14
N PRO A 65 29.97 -27.58 -31.14
CA PRO A 65 28.81 -26.77 -30.75
C PRO A 65 29.11 -25.60 -29.81
N ALA A 66 30.38 -25.42 -29.39
CA ALA A 66 30.76 -24.48 -28.33
C ALA A 66 30.38 -23.01 -28.63
N ASP A 67 30.46 -22.58 -29.90
CA ASP A 67 30.10 -21.21 -30.28
C ASP A 67 28.59 -20.96 -30.25
N GLU A 68 27.78 -21.97 -30.59
CA GLU A 68 26.32 -21.87 -30.59
C GLU A 68 25.78 -21.92 -29.15
N LEU A 69 26.34 -22.80 -28.31
CA LEU A 69 26.05 -22.85 -26.87
C LEU A 69 26.44 -21.54 -26.16
N ARG A 70 27.58 -20.96 -26.54
CA ARG A 70 28.02 -19.67 -26.02
C ARG A 70 27.09 -18.53 -26.44
N ARG A 71 26.64 -18.50 -27.70
CA ARG A 71 25.61 -17.53 -28.15
C ARG A 71 24.32 -17.65 -27.35
N HIS A 72 23.83 -18.87 -27.11
CA HIS A 72 22.65 -19.08 -26.27
C HIS A 72 22.86 -18.66 -24.82
N ALA A 73 24.04 -18.90 -24.25
CA ALA A 73 24.37 -18.42 -22.91
C ALA A 73 24.36 -16.88 -22.84
N ASP A 74 24.89 -16.21 -23.87
CA ASP A 74 24.90 -14.75 -23.96
C ASP A 74 23.48 -14.18 -24.17
N GLU A 75 22.63 -14.83 -24.97
CA GLU A 75 21.21 -14.48 -25.13
C GLU A 75 20.44 -14.59 -23.81
N LEU A 76 20.68 -15.66 -23.03
CA LEU A 76 20.04 -15.85 -21.72
C LEU A 76 20.48 -14.78 -20.72
N LYS A 77 21.75 -14.34 -20.74
CA LYS A 77 22.22 -13.23 -19.92
C LYS A 77 21.52 -11.92 -20.29
N LEU A 78 21.41 -11.62 -21.59
CA LEU A 78 20.69 -10.42 -22.04
C LEU A 78 19.22 -10.44 -21.60
N GLN A 79 18.57 -11.61 -21.64
CA GLN A 79 17.21 -11.76 -21.12
C GLN A 79 17.15 -11.56 -19.59
N ALA A 80 18.09 -12.12 -18.85
CA ALA A 80 18.19 -11.94 -17.41
C ALA A 80 18.41 -10.46 -17.03
N ASP A 81 19.27 -9.74 -17.75
CA ASP A 81 19.52 -8.32 -17.57
C ASP A 81 18.26 -7.49 -17.83
N ALA A 82 17.53 -7.79 -18.91
CA ALA A 82 16.27 -7.13 -19.21
C ALA A 82 15.23 -7.36 -18.10
N LEU A 83 15.08 -8.59 -17.60
CA LEU A 83 14.21 -8.88 -16.46
C LEU A 83 14.70 -8.16 -15.19
N GLY A 84 16.01 -8.01 -14.98
CA GLY A 84 16.58 -7.21 -13.89
C GLY A 84 16.14 -5.75 -13.94
N GLN A 85 16.14 -5.13 -15.13
CA GLN A 85 15.63 -3.76 -15.31
C GLN A 85 14.13 -3.66 -15.00
N TRP A 86 13.34 -4.65 -15.42
CA TRP A 86 11.92 -4.73 -15.07
C TRP A 86 11.72 -4.86 -13.55
N ARG A 87 12.52 -5.70 -12.88
CA ARG A 87 12.51 -5.85 -11.42
C ARG A 87 12.78 -4.52 -10.74
N ASP A 88 13.78 -3.78 -11.18
CA ASP A 88 14.15 -2.50 -10.58
C ASP A 88 13.04 -1.45 -10.77
N ALA A 89 12.41 -1.38 -11.95
CA ALA A 89 11.26 -0.51 -12.18
C ALA A 89 10.07 -0.85 -11.28
N LEU A 90 9.79 -2.14 -11.08
CA LEU A 90 8.77 -2.60 -10.15
C LEU A 90 9.14 -2.31 -8.68
N GLY A 91 10.42 -2.41 -8.32
CA GLY A 91 10.94 -2.02 -7.01
C GLY A 91 10.70 -0.53 -6.72
N GLN A 92 10.93 0.35 -7.69
CA GLN A 92 10.60 1.77 -7.54
C GLN A 92 9.09 2.00 -7.30
N ARG A 93 8.24 1.22 -7.97
CA ARG A 93 6.80 1.28 -7.77
C ARG A 93 6.38 0.78 -6.38
N ALA A 94 7.05 -0.24 -5.85
CA ALA A 94 6.81 -0.73 -4.48
C ALA A 94 7.16 0.35 -3.45
N ASN A 95 8.30 1.01 -3.60
CA ASN A 95 8.71 2.13 -2.75
C ASN A 95 7.70 3.29 -2.79
N ALA A 96 7.11 3.57 -3.96
CA ALA A 96 6.07 4.59 -4.09
C ALA A 96 4.80 4.21 -3.31
N PHE A 97 4.41 2.93 -3.30
CA PHE A 97 3.27 2.45 -2.51
C PHE A 97 3.54 2.49 -1.00
N GLU A 98 4.76 2.17 -0.56
CA GLU A 98 5.16 2.31 0.84
C GLU A 98 5.04 3.77 1.30
N TRP A 99 5.55 4.70 0.48
CA TRP A 99 5.41 6.13 0.75
C TRP A 99 3.94 6.57 0.81
N GLN A 100 3.10 6.13 -0.14
CA GLN A 100 1.65 6.41 -0.13
C GLN A 100 0.99 5.88 1.14
N THR A 101 1.35 4.68 1.59
CA THR A 101 0.84 4.08 2.82
C THR A 101 1.22 4.92 4.04
N GLY A 102 2.46 5.42 4.09
CA GLY A 102 2.91 6.34 5.13
C GLY A 102 2.13 7.67 5.15
N VAL A 103 1.76 8.21 3.99
CA VAL A 103 0.90 9.40 3.89
C VAL A 103 -0.52 9.10 4.37
N LEU A 104 -1.10 7.98 3.95
CA LEU A 104 -2.44 7.57 4.38
C LEU A 104 -2.50 7.32 5.89
N ASN A 105 -1.49 6.68 6.48
CA ASN A 105 -1.40 6.49 7.94
C ASN A 105 -1.35 7.81 8.69
N ARG A 106 -0.58 8.80 8.21
CA ARG A 106 -0.58 10.14 8.82
C ARG A 106 -1.96 10.79 8.77
N ARG A 107 -2.70 10.63 7.68
CA ARG A 107 -4.09 11.12 7.57
C ARG A 107 -5.03 10.40 8.52
N LEU A 108 -4.94 9.07 8.62
CA LEU A 108 -5.74 8.28 9.57
C LEU A 108 -5.51 8.76 11.00
N ASN A 109 -4.26 8.93 11.40
CA ASN A 109 -3.91 9.41 12.74
C ASN A 109 -4.48 10.81 13.01
N ALA A 110 -4.45 11.72 12.04
CA ALA A 110 -5.03 13.05 12.17
C ALA A 110 -6.55 13.00 12.35
N TYR A 111 -7.26 12.17 11.57
CA TYR A 111 -8.70 12.01 11.72
C TYR A 111 -9.09 11.35 13.04
N MET A 112 -8.35 10.32 13.47
CA MET A 112 -8.55 9.68 14.76
C MET A 112 -8.38 10.66 15.91
N ALA A 113 -7.29 11.45 15.91
CA ALA A 113 -7.06 12.48 16.91
C ALA A 113 -8.19 13.51 16.96
N SER A 114 -8.72 13.91 15.80
CA SER A 114 -9.85 14.83 15.75
C SER A 114 -11.12 14.23 16.37
N ILE A 115 -11.45 12.99 16.01
CA ILE A 115 -12.59 12.25 16.57
C ILE A 115 -12.44 12.08 18.09
N ASP A 116 -11.24 11.79 18.57
CA ASP A 116 -10.95 11.64 20.00
C ASP A 116 -11.14 12.96 20.78
N ILE A 117 -10.83 14.10 20.16
CA ILE A 117 -11.04 15.43 20.75
C ILE A 117 -12.54 15.81 20.75
N PHE A 118 -13.23 15.63 19.62
CA PHE A 118 -14.60 16.13 19.46
C PHE A 118 -15.67 15.17 19.99
N GLY A 119 -15.40 13.86 19.97
CA GLY A 119 -16.35 12.81 20.38
C GLY A 119 -16.83 12.92 21.82
N PRO A 120 -15.94 13.09 22.83
CA PRO A 120 -16.33 13.28 24.22
C PRO A 120 -17.15 14.56 24.44
N MET A 121 -16.71 15.69 23.88
CA MET A 121 -17.42 16.97 23.98
C MET A 121 -18.85 16.86 23.42
N PHE A 122 -19.01 16.08 22.35
CA PHE A 122 -20.31 15.84 21.75
C PHE A 122 -21.23 14.98 22.64
N ARG A 123 -20.70 13.91 23.25
CA ARG A 123 -21.47 13.04 24.16
C ARG A 123 -21.92 13.77 25.41
N GLU A 124 -21.02 14.54 26.03
CA GLU A 124 -21.30 15.27 27.26
C GLU A 124 -22.37 16.35 27.04
N TYR A 125 -22.33 17.01 25.88
CA TYR A 125 -23.37 17.95 25.48
C TYR A 125 -24.74 17.31 25.23
N LEU A 126 -24.80 16.14 24.59
CA LEU A 126 -26.08 15.42 24.41
C LEU A 126 -26.71 15.05 25.76
N ALA A 127 -25.89 14.59 26.71
CA ALA A 127 -26.36 14.30 28.07
C ALA A 127 -26.91 15.56 28.77
N GLN A 128 -26.26 16.72 28.60
CA GLN A 128 -26.75 17.99 29.16
C GLN A 128 -28.06 18.45 28.52
N LEU A 129 -28.24 18.29 27.21
CA LEU A 129 -29.49 18.58 26.50
C LEU A 129 -30.64 17.71 27.00
N GLU A 130 -30.38 16.41 27.16
CA GLU A 130 -31.37 15.45 27.61
C GLU A 130 -31.85 15.79 29.03
N VAL A 131 -30.93 16.11 29.93
CA VAL A 131 -31.24 16.62 31.28
C VAL A 131 -32.04 17.93 31.22
N ALA A 132 -31.64 18.89 30.38
CA ALA A 132 -32.32 20.17 30.25
C ALA A 132 -33.77 20.03 29.74
N ILE A 133 -33.99 19.16 28.75
CA ILE A 133 -35.33 18.86 28.20
C ILE A 133 -36.20 18.21 29.28
N LEU A 134 -35.70 17.19 29.97
CA LEU A 134 -36.43 16.51 31.05
C LEU A 134 -36.78 17.47 32.19
N THR A 135 -35.87 18.37 32.55
CA THR A 135 -36.10 19.39 33.59
C THR A 135 -37.16 20.41 33.16
N GLN A 136 -37.22 20.78 31.88
CA GLN A 136 -38.22 21.71 31.37
C GLN A 136 -39.62 21.08 31.29
N ILE A 137 -39.71 19.79 30.94
CA ILE A 137 -40.96 19.01 30.94
C ILE A 137 -41.47 18.80 32.37
N SER A 138 -40.58 18.63 33.36
CA SER A 138 -40.95 18.48 34.77
C SER A 138 -41.46 19.77 35.43
N LYS A 139 -41.20 20.95 34.84
CA LYS A 139 -41.57 22.26 35.40
C LYS A 139 -42.85 22.84 34.80
N ASN A 140 -43.37 22.24 33.73
CA ASN A 140 -44.66 22.54 33.12
C ASN A 140 -45.70 21.48 33.53
#